data_AF-A0A2N3I9U1-F1
#
_entry.id   AF-A0A2N3I9U1-F1
#
_cell.length_a   1.000
_cell.length_b   1.000
_cell.length_c   1.000
_cell.angle_alpha   90.00
_cell.angle_beta   90.00
_cell.angle_gamma   90.00
#
_symmetry.space_group_name_H-M   'P 1'
#
loop_
_entity.id
_entity.type
_entity.pdbx_description
1 polymer ?
#
loop_
_entity_poly.entity_id
_entity_poly.type
_entity_poly.pdbx_seq_one_letter_code
_entity_poly.pdbx_strand_id
1 'polypeptide(L)'
;MILQTEPKNDIIRIMRYSYTNITCLSIKGFHRKTTAYDKFNYSGELCEEKQMKDLFEQCDIMSLYVQQVEETMFLVNDKFLNKF
;
A
#
# COMPACT_ATOMS: atom_id res chain seq x y z
N MET A 1 -10.64 -25.82 -4.58
CA MET A 1 -10.69 -25.12 -3.28
C MET A 1 -10.04 -23.76 -3.48
N ILE A 2 -10.85 -22.72 -3.72
CA ILE A 2 -10.34 -21.35 -3.78
C ILE A 2 -10.38 -20.86 -2.34
N LEU A 3 -9.21 -20.70 -1.72
CA LEU A 3 -9.10 -20.08 -0.40
C LEU A 3 -9.35 -18.58 -0.60
N GLN A 4 -10.60 -18.17 -0.45
CA GLN A 4 -10.96 -16.76 -0.40
C GLN A 4 -10.71 -16.29 1.04
N THR A 5 -9.60 -15.59 1.26
CA THR A 5 -9.30 -14.99 2.57
C THR A 5 -9.92 -13.61 2.61
N GLU A 6 -10.85 -13.37 3.54
CA GLU A 6 -11.26 -12.00 3.85
C GLU A 6 -10.10 -11.30 4.58
N PRO A 7 -9.69 -10.09 4.17
CA PRO A 7 -8.71 -9.29 4.90
C PRO A 7 -9.24 -9.05 6.32
N LYS A 8 -8.45 -9.44 7.31
CA LYS A 8 -8.78 -9.26 8.73
C LYS A 8 -8.44 -7.85 9.20
N ASN A 9 -7.44 -7.23 8.57
CA ASN A 9 -6.85 -5.93 8.85
C ASN A 9 -6.96 -4.99 7.63
N ASP A 10 -6.18 -3.92 7.67
CA ASP A 10 -6.23 -2.76 6.79
C ASP A 10 -5.66 -3.04 5.39
N ILE A 11 -6.14 -2.28 4.38
CA ILE A 11 -5.57 -2.31 3.03
C ILE A 11 -4.51 -1.22 2.95
N ILE A 12 -3.25 -1.62 2.78
CA ILE A 12 -2.10 -0.72 2.87
C ILE A 12 -1.45 -0.55 1.50
N ARG A 13 -1.03 0.67 1.18
CA ARG A 13 -0.58 1.00 -0.18
C ARG A 13 0.76 1.72 -0.14
N ILE A 14 1.68 1.26 -0.97
CA ILE A 14 2.95 1.97 -1.21
C ILE A 14 2.74 2.79 -2.48
N MET A 15 2.80 4.12 -2.37
CA MET A 15 2.46 5.02 -3.48
C MET A 15 3.48 6.12 -3.69
N ARG A 16 3.52 6.61 -4.93
CA ARG A 16 4.06 7.92 -5.29
C ARG A 16 2.92 8.80 -5.81
N TYR A 17 2.67 9.90 -5.08
CA TYR A 17 1.72 11.02 -5.21
C TYR A 17 0.61 11.10 -6.31
N SER A 18 0.75 10.59 -7.55
CA SER A 18 -0.07 11.06 -8.68
C SER A 18 -1.43 10.36 -8.90
N TYR A 19 -1.66 9.16 -8.36
CA TYR A 19 -2.91 8.37 -8.60
C TYR A 19 -3.66 7.98 -7.31
N THR A 20 -3.26 8.58 -6.18
CA THR A 20 -3.67 8.18 -4.83
C THR A 20 -5.17 8.41 -4.56
N ASN A 21 -5.74 9.51 -5.07
CA ASN A 21 -7.08 9.94 -4.66
C ASN A 21 -8.21 9.04 -5.18
N ILE A 22 -8.16 8.65 -6.46
CA ILE A 22 -9.22 7.81 -7.08
C ILE A 22 -9.25 6.42 -6.42
N THR A 23 -8.09 5.91 -6.05
CA THR A 23 -7.94 4.56 -5.52
C THR A 23 -8.19 4.46 -4.01
N CYS A 24 -7.85 5.51 -3.23
CA CYS A 24 -8.28 5.61 -1.83
C CYS A 24 -9.83 5.73 -1.77
N LEU A 25 -10.46 6.46 -2.70
CA LEU A 25 -11.94 6.60 -2.77
C LEU A 25 -12.66 5.29 -3.08
N SER A 26 -12.16 4.47 -4.02
CA SER A 26 -12.79 3.20 -4.38
C SER A 26 -12.82 2.19 -3.23
N ILE A 27 -11.87 2.27 -2.30
CA ILE A 27 -11.79 1.36 -1.14
C ILE A 27 -12.43 1.90 0.14
N LYS A 28 -12.62 3.21 0.28
CA LYS A 28 -13.43 3.77 1.36
C LYS A 28 -14.84 3.18 1.39
N GLY A 29 -15.42 2.82 0.23
CA GLY A 29 -16.70 2.12 0.13
C GLY A 29 -16.74 0.76 0.86
N PHE A 30 -15.59 0.14 1.11
CA PHE A 30 -15.47 -1.15 1.81
C PHE A 30 -15.27 -0.99 3.33
N HIS A 31 -15.36 0.23 3.88
CA HIS A 31 -15.21 0.52 5.31
C HIS A 31 -13.87 0.02 5.89
N ARG A 32 -12.81 0.00 5.08
CA ARG A 32 -11.45 -0.39 5.50
C ARG A 32 -10.58 0.86 5.71
N LYS A 33 -9.67 0.81 6.68
CA LYS A 33 -8.65 1.86 6.77
C LYS A 33 -7.70 1.70 5.60
N THR A 34 -7.31 2.84 5.05
CA THR A 34 -6.36 2.90 3.95
C THR A 34 -5.16 3.69 4.42
N THR A 35 -3.99 3.06 4.40
CA THR A 35 -2.72 3.71 4.75
C THR A 35 -1.86 3.86 3.51
N ALA A 36 -1.04 4.90 3.50
CA ALA A 36 -0.12 5.22 2.41
C ALA A 36 1.30 5.41 2.93
N TYR A 37 2.28 4.97 2.15
CA TYR A 37 3.67 5.38 2.29
C TYR A 37 4.11 6.11 1.03
N ASP A 38 4.70 7.30 1.20
CA ASP A 38 5.42 8.02 0.17
C ASP A 38 6.81 8.40 0.70
N LYS A 39 7.84 8.24 -0.12
CA LYS A 39 9.21 8.65 0.23
C LYS A 39 9.33 10.18 0.38
N PHE A 40 8.45 10.94 -0.25
CA PHE A 40 8.47 12.42 -0.29
C PHE A 40 7.45 13.07 0.65
N ASN A 41 6.91 12.30 1.59
CA ASN A 41 5.78 12.62 2.47
C ASN A 41 4.44 12.74 1.73
N TYR A 42 3.42 12.08 2.27
CA TYR A 42 2.04 12.18 1.81
C TYR A 42 1.29 13.28 2.60
N SER A 43 0.54 14.13 1.92
CA SER A 43 -0.17 15.27 2.53
C SER A 43 -1.69 15.27 2.30
N GLY A 44 -2.30 14.12 2.03
CA GLY A 44 -3.74 14.04 1.76
C GLY A 44 -4.59 13.57 2.94
N GLU A 45 -5.88 13.93 2.93
CA GLU A 45 -6.86 13.55 3.96
C GLU A 45 -7.47 12.14 3.74
N LEU A 46 -7.15 11.50 2.62
CA LEU A 46 -7.82 10.26 2.21
C LEU A 46 -7.21 9.00 2.79
N CYS A 47 -5.95 9.06 3.19
CA CYS A 47 -5.14 7.91 3.58
C CYS A 47 -4.24 8.32 4.77
N GLU A 48 -4.05 7.45 5.76
CA GLU A 48 -3.13 7.72 6.88
C GLU A 48 -1.70 7.43 6.44
N GLU A 49 -0.80 8.42 6.58
CA GLU A 49 0.62 8.19 6.28
C GLU A 49 1.26 7.27 7.33
N LYS A 50 1.97 6.25 6.85
CA LYS A 50 2.68 5.26 7.68
C LYS A 50 4.09 5.07 7.20
N GLN A 51 4.97 4.60 8.09
CA GLN A 51 6.32 4.22 7.71
C GLN A 51 6.30 2.88 6.99
N MET A 52 7.28 2.64 6.12
CA MET A 52 7.44 1.39 5.38
C MET A 52 7.43 0.15 6.31
N LYS A 53 8.03 0.27 7.51
CA LYS A 53 8.04 -0.80 8.52
C LYS A 53 6.61 -1.18 8.95
N ASP A 54 5.76 -0.20 9.21
CA ASP A 54 4.38 -0.43 9.66
C ASP A 54 3.57 -1.16 8.57
N LEU A 55 3.87 -0.91 7.29
CA LEU A 55 3.20 -1.60 6.19
C LEU A 55 3.52 -3.09 6.16
N PHE A 56 4.80 -3.45 6.37
CA PHE A 56 5.22 -4.85 6.38
C PHE A 56 4.58 -5.61 7.54
N GLU A 57 4.42 -4.97 8.70
CA GLU A 57 3.85 -5.60 9.90
C GLU A 57 2.32 -5.69 9.89
N GLN A 58 1.63 -4.75 9.23
CA GLN A 58 0.18 -4.57 9.40
C GLN A 58 -0.63 -4.79 8.11
N CYS A 59 -0.01 -4.92 6.93
CA CYS A 59 -0.77 -5.07 5.70
C CYS A 59 -1.22 -6.50 5.46
N ASP A 60 -2.49 -6.64 5.09
CA ASP A 60 -2.99 -7.89 4.51
C ASP A 60 -2.90 -7.89 2.97
N ILE A 61 -3.07 -6.71 2.37
CA ILE A 61 -3.03 -6.49 0.92
C ILE A 61 -2.17 -5.27 0.65
N MET A 62 -1.17 -5.43 -0.22
CA MET A 62 -0.33 -4.36 -0.71
C MET A 62 -0.57 -4.08 -2.20
N SER A 63 -0.78 -2.80 -2.53
CA SER A 63 -0.83 -2.33 -3.92
C SER A 63 0.28 -1.31 -4.16
N LEU A 64 1.03 -1.48 -5.24
CA LEU A 64 2.16 -0.62 -5.60
C LEU A 64 1.75 0.37 -6.69
N TYR A 65 1.85 1.66 -6.39
CA TYR A 65 1.67 2.74 -7.36
C TYR A 65 2.98 3.52 -7.48
N VAL A 66 3.96 2.93 -8.17
CA VAL A 66 5.29 3.51 -8.36
C VAL A 66 5.64 3.56 -9.85
N GLN A 67 6.31 4.63 -10.27
CA GLN A 67 6.91 4.68 -11.61
C GLN A 67 8.09 3.72 -11.66
N GLN A 68 8.25 3.01 -12.78
CA GLN A 68 9.40 2.15 -13.00
C GLN A 68 10.63 2.99 -13.40
N VAL A 69 11.49 3.25 -12.42
CA VAL A 69 12.82 3.85 -12.54
C VAL A 69 13.87 2.91 -11.96
N GLU A 70 15.15 3.24 -12.09
CA GLU A 70 16.28 2.41 -11.60
C GLU A 70 16.10 1.98 -10.14
N GLU A 71 15.66 2.88 -9.25
CA GLU A 71 15.47 2.56 -7.83
C GLU A 71 14.29 1.61 -7.54
N THR A 72 13.34 1.53 -8.46
CA THR A 72 12.14 0.68 -8.33
C THR A 72 12.19 -0.57 -9.21
N MET A 73 13.21 -0.66 -10.06
CA MET A 73 13.45 -1.83 -10.89
C MET A 73 13.77 -3.00 -9.97
N PHE A 74 12.99 -4.08 -10.07
CA PHE A 74 13.08 -5.23 -9.15
C PHE A 74 12.85 -4.86 -7.66
N LEU A 75 12.05 -3.81 -7.39
CA LEU A 75 11.66 -3.45 -6.02
C LEU A 75 11.02 -4.64 -5.29
N VAL A 76 10.12 -5.35 -5.99
CA VAL A 76 9.50 -6.58 -5.49
C VAL A 76 10.42 -7.76 -5.82
N ASN A 77 11.37 -8.00 -4.93
CA ASN A 77 12.27 -9.15 -4.96
C ASN A 77 12.07 -10.02 -3.70
N ASP A 78 12.79 -11.13 -3.60
CA ASP A 78 12.68 -12.05 -2.46
C ASP A 78 12.93 -11.35 -1.11
N LYS A 79 13.88 -10.41 -1.04
CA LYS A 79 14.13 -9.64 0.18
C LYS A 79 12.98 -8.71 0.55
N PHE A 80 12.21 -8.23 -0.43
CA PHE A 80 11.01 -7.45 -0.19
C PHE A 80 9.86 -8.33 0.28
N LEU A 81 9.63 -9.47 -0.38
CA LEU A 81 8.55 -10.40 -0.06
C LEU A 81 8.73 -11.09 1.30
N ASN A 82 9.97 -11.38 1.70
CA ASN A 82 10.28 -11.98 3.01
C ASN A 82 10.10 -11.03 4.21
N LYS A 83 9.50 -9.85 4.02
CA LYS A 83 9.16 -8.91 5.09
C LYS A 83 7.70 -9.00 5.54
N PHE A 84 6.85 -9.68 4.77
CA PHE A 84 5.48 -10.03 5.13
C PHE A 84 5.47 -11.41 5.79
#